data_AF-A0A969NB06-F1
#
_entry.id   AF-A0A969NB06-F1
#
_cell.length_a   1.000
_cell.length_b   1.000
_cell.length_c   1.000
_cell.angle_alpha   90.00
_cell.angle_beta   90.00
_cell.angle_gamma   90.00
#
_symmetry.space_group_name_H-M   'P 1'
#
loop_
_entity.id
_entity.type
_entity.pdbx_description
1 polymer ?
#
loop_
_entity_poly.entity_id
_entity_poly.type
_entity_poly.pdbx_seq_one_letter_code
_entity_poly.pdbx_strand_id
1 'polypeptide(L)'
;MIAATIGRTFLKAFNEKYNCNYTPKQFFDEVYFETFYNHNKYMQWVTNSPFVQMKKGQKPETLSKNERVEKLSDFHKKVSEGCKDASIAIGFAANESSEYATTSGLVTDLIIDVSSDDIYYSWIGGGLGIGVAGGYSIYYNDGPLLLDTFEGWKVYRKYLNDTVLERMRGNQINTWNGQWLTFYLGKDYNEQFDFSFLTQKEIFHSDAQLVEVNTVSWNELFFSISRKYPDQSRTGYVYSLGQTNKTLGFYPILF
;
A
#
# COMPACT_ATOMS: atom_id res chain seq x y z
N MET A 1 -10.06 -6.54 11.02
CA MET A 1 -10.06 -5.82 9.72
C MET A 1 -8.96 -6.37 8.83
N ILE A 2 -9.22 -6.55 7.53
CA ILE A 2 -8.29 -7.29 6.64
C ILE A 2 -6.95 -6.58 6.49
N ALA A 3 -6.91 -5.29 6.18
CA ALA A 3 -5.64 -4.57 6.06
C ALA A 3 -4.79 -4.67 7.34
N ALA A 4 -5.40 -4.57 8.52
CA ALA A 4 -4.70 -4.78 9.80
C ALA A 4 -4.18 -6.22 9.96
N THR A 5 -4.92 -7.22 9.46
CA THR A 5 -4.47 -8.62 9.47
C THR A 5 -3.24 -8.81 8.57
N ILE A 6 -3.27 -8.22 7.38
CA ILE A 6 -2.14 -8.22 6.44
C ILE A 6 -0.91 -7.56 7.06
N GLY A 7 -1.07 -6.36 7.64
CA GLY A 7 0.02 -5.65 8.31
C GLY A 7 0.62 -6.44 9.48
N ARG A 8 -0.21 -7.14 10.25
CA ARG A 8 0.22 -8.00 11.36
C ARG A 8 1.04 -9.19 10.88
N THR A 9 0.58 -9.89 9.85
CA THR A 9 1.31 -11.02 9.24
C THR A 9 2.62 -10.56 8.65
N PHE A 10 2.63 -9.44 7.92
CA PHE A 10 3.84 -8.86 7.35
C PHE A 10 4.85 -8.49 8.43
N LEU A 11 4.46 -7.72 9.45
CA LEU A 11 5.41 -7.24 10.46
C LEU A 11 6.03 -8.41 11.23
N LYS A 12 5.24 -9.45 11.51
CA LYS A 12 5.76 -10.69 12.09
C LYS A 12 6.84 -11.31 11.19
N ALA A 13 6.54 -11.51 9.90
CA ALA A 13 7.49 -12.08 8.94
C ALA A 13 8.74 -11.20 8.75
N PHE A 14 8.58 -9.87 8.81
CA PHE A 14 9.68 -8.90 8.74
C PHE A 14 10.61 -9.05 9.96
N ASN A 15 10.04 -9.03 11.16
CA ASN A 15 10.81 -9.19 12.40
C ASN A 15 11.58 -10.51 12.42
N GLU A 16 10.96 -11.60 11.96
CA GLU A 16 11.60 -12.92 11.82
C GLU A 16 12.73 -12.89 10.78
N LYS A 17 12.51 -12.34 9.58
CA LYS A 17 13.52 -12.30 8.49
C LYS A 17 14.76 -11.47 8.86
N TYR A 18 14.58 -10.33 9.52
CA TYR A 18 15.67 -9.40 9.85
C TYR A 18 16.17 -9.52 11.29
N ASN A 19 15.68 -10.50 12.04
CA ASN A 19 16.03 -10.73 13.45
C ASN A 19 15.91 -9.45 14.30
N CYS A 20 14.78 -8.75 14.16
CA CYS A 20 14.45 -7.54 14.89
C CYS A 20 13.10 -7.70 15.61
N ASN A 21 12.70 -6.69 16.39
CA ASN A 21 11.48 -6.75 17.19
C ASN A 21 10.72 -5.43 17.15
N TYR A 22 10.42 -4.96 15.94
CA TYR A 22 9.63 -3.74 15.76
C TYR A 22 8.22 -3.93 16.30
N THR A 23 7.78 -2.97 17.12
CA THR A 23 6.36 -2.76 17.37
C THR A 23 5.70 -2.12 16.13
N PRO A 24 4.37 -2.20 15.98
CA PRO A 24 3.66 -1.63 14.82
C PRO A 24 3.89 -0.13 14.68
N LYS A 25 3.87 0.60 15.81
CA LYS A 25 4.17 2.03 15.84
C LYS A 25 5.61 2.32 15.41
N GLN A 26 6.60 1.60 15.95
CA GLN A 26 8.00 1.83 15.59
C GLN A 26 8.24 1.56 14.10
N PHE A 27 7.71 0.45 13.56
CA PHE A 27 7.80 0.19 12.12
C PHE A 27 7.11 1.28 11.30
N PHE A 28 5.94 1.75 11.77
CA PHE A 28 5.22 2.83 11.11
C PHE A 28 6.08 4.09 11.03
N ASP A 29 6.70 4.50 12.14
CA ASP A 29 7.46 5.74 12.23
C ASP A 29 8.78 5.64 11.45
N GLU A 30 9.54 4.56 11.66
CA GLU A 30 10.92 4.44 11.16
C GLU A 30 11.02 3.94 9.72
N VAL A 31 10.03 3.16 9.26
CA VAL A 31 10.07 2.53 7.93
C VAL A 31 8.95 3.05 7.04
N TYR A 32 7.70 2.92 7.50
CA TYR A 32 6.54 3.21 6.65
C TYR A 32 6.41 4.71 6.35
N PHE A 33 6.41 5.56 7.37
CA PHE A 33 6.30 7.02 7.22
C PHE A 33 7.47 7.59 6.42
N GLU A 34 8.70 7.18 6.76
CA GLU A 34 9.90 7.61 6.04
C GLU A 34 9.81 7.23 4.55
N THR A 35 9.29 6.05 4.21
CA THR A 35 9.18 5.60 2.82
C THR A 35 7.99 6.25 2.07
N PHE A 36 6.82 6.36 2.71
CA PHE A 36 5.57 6.73 2.05
C PHE A 36 5.28 8.22 2.06
N TYR A 37 5.58 8.91 3.16
CA TYR A 37 5.06 10.24 3.46
C TYR A 37 6.12 11.29 3.77
N ASN A 38 7.36 10.91 4.11
CA ASN A 38 8.43 11.88 4.36
C ASN A 38 9.08 12.46 3.09
N HIS A 39 8.35 12.46 1.97
CA HIS A 39 8.83 12.88 0.64
C HIS A 39 7.82 13.81 -0.05
N ASN A 40 8.27 14.52 -1.08
CA ASN A 40 7.43 15.41 -1.88
C ASN A 40 6.41 14.65 -2.74
N LYS A 41 6.72 13.41 -3.14
CA LYS A 41 5.82 12.50 -3.82
C LYS A 41 5.44 11.36 -2.88
N TYR A 42 4.18 11.33 -2.47
CA TYR A 42 3.67 10.24 -1.63
C TYR A 42 3.52 8.96 -2.44
N MET A 43 3.66 7.82 -1.78
CA MET A 43 3.41 6.50 -2.38
C MET A 43 1.93 6.11 -2.39
N GLN A 44 1.18 6.63 -1.42
CA GLN A 44 -0.23 6.31 -1.22
C GLN A 44 -1.01 7.54 -0.81
N TRP A 45 -2.20 7.69 -1.38
CA TRP A 45 -3.15 8.72 -1.00
C TRP A 45 -4.30 8.11 -0.19
N VAL A 46 -4.36 8.42 1.11
CA VAL A 46 -5.47 7.99 1.98
C VAL A 46 -6.35 9.20 2.27
N THR A 47 -7.52 9.26 1.63
CA THR A 47 -8.47 10.37 1.75
C THR A 47 -8.83 10.64 3.21
N ASN A 48 -8.96 11.92 3.57
CA ASN A 48 -9.26 12.40 4.93
C ASN A 48 -8.21 12.08 6.01
N SER A 49 -7.11 11.41 5.66
CA SER A 49 -6.02 11.21 6.62
C SER A 49 -5.29 12.52 6.93
N PRO A 50 -4.67 12.60 8.12
CA PRO A 50 -3.83 13.76 8.48
C PRO A 50 -2.81 14.12 7.42
N PHE A 51 -2.24 13.14 6.72
CA PHE A 51 -1.21 13.33 5.70
C PHE A 51 -1.71 14.05 4.44
N VAL A 52 -3.00 13.95 4.10
CA VAL A 52 -3.57 14.60 2.89
C VAL A 52 -4.48 15.78 3.23
N GLN A 53 -4.88 15.93 4.49
CA GLN A 53 -5.63 17.09 4.99
C GLN A 53 -4.69 18.30 5.14
N MET A 54 -4.59 19.11 4.08
CA MET A 54 -3.69 20.26 4.02
C MET A 54 -4.33 21.55 4.55
N LYS A 55 -3.53 22.41 5.19
CA LYS A 55 -3.94 23.81 5.47
C LYS A 55 -3.95 24.59 4.16
N LYS A 56 -4.63 25.74 4.13
CA LYS A 56 -4.72 26.59 2.93
C LYS A 56 -3.32 26.93 2.40
N GLY A 57 -3.05 26.58 1.14
CA GLY A 57 -1.77 26.83 0.47
C GLY A 57 -0.72 25.71 0.60
N GLN A 58 -0.94 24.72 1.46
CA GLN A 58 -0.07 23.55 1.55
C GLN A 58 -0.40 22.53 0.47
N LYS A 59 0.64 21.95 -0.12
CA LYS A 59 0.55 20.79 -1.01
C LYS A 59 1.65 19.78 -0.65
N PRO A 60 1.42 18.46 -0.83
CA PRO A 60 2.43 17.44 -0.50
C PRO A 60 3.81 17.73 -1.10
N GLU A 61 3.83 18.26 -2.32
CA GLU A 61 5.04 18.52 -3.07
C GLU A 61 5.89 19.65 -2.46
N THR A 62 5.25 20.58 -1.74
CA THR A 62 5.89 21.78 -1.17
C THR A 62 6.08 21.72 0.33
N LEU A 63 5.58 20.67 1.00
CA LEU A 63 5.77 20.52 2.45
C LEU A 63 7.25 20.39 2.80
N SER A 64 7.68 21.16 3.80
CA SER A 64 8.97 20.97 4.46
C SER A 64 8.99 19.67 5.28
N LYS A 65 10.19 19.19 5.61
CA LYS A 65 10.35 18.02 6.48
C LYS A 65 9.66 18.21 7.83
N ASN A 66 9.75 19.41 8.42
CA ASN A 66 9.13 19.71 9.71
C ASN A 66 7.59 19.63 9.62
N GLU A 67 6.99 20.18 8.55
CA GLU A 67 5.55 20.07 8.36
C GLU A 67 5.09 18.61 8.16
N ARG A 68 5.91 17.76 7.51
CA ARG A 68 5.61 16.32 7.41
C ARG A 68 5.67 15.62 8.77
N VAL A 69 6.61 16.00 9.64
CA VAL A 69 6.69 15.48 11.01
C VAL A 69 5.52 15.99 11.87
N GLU A 70 5.07 17.23 11.68
CA GLU A 70 3.83 17.72 12.31
C GLU A 70 2.62 16.88 11.90
N LYS A 71 2.51 16.52 10.61
CA LYS A 71 1.45 15.63 10.10
C LYS A 71 1.49 14.25 10.74
N LEU A 72 2.69 13.70 10.98
CA LEU A 72 2.87 12.45 11.72
C LEU A 72 2.41 12.59 13.18
N SER A 73 2.74 13.70 13.84
CA SER A 73 2.26 13.99 15.20
C SER A 73 0.73 14.09 15.25
N ASP A 74 0.11 14.78 14.30
CA ASP A 74 -1.36 14.88 14.17
C ASP A 74 -1.99 13.49 13.99
N PHE A 75 -1.34 12.61 13.22
CA PHE A 75 -1.75 11.22 13.07
C PHE A 75 -1.72 10.46 14.39
N HIS A 76 -0.62 10.48 15.13
CA HIS A 76 -0.54 9.82 16.43
C HIS A 76 -1.57 10.34 17.42
N LYS A 77 -1.79 11.66 17.44
CA LYS A 77 -2.82 12.27 18.28
C LYS A 77 -4.22 11.73 17.96
N LYS A 78 -4.57 11.63 16.67
CA LYS A 78 -5.84 11.01 16.28
C LYS A 78 -5.92 9.52 16.64
N VAL A 79 -4.81 8.78 16.56
CA VAL A 79 -4.75 7.37 16.98
C VAL A 79 -4.98 7.18 18.48
N SER A 80 -4.55 8.13 19.32
CA SER A 80 -4.73 8.07 20.77
C SER A 80 -6.06 8.67 21.26
N GLU A 81 -6.56 9.73 20.63
CA GLU A 81 -7.69 10.53 21.13
C GLU A 81 -8.97 10.42 20.28
N GLY A 82 -8.88 9.95 19.03
CA GLY A 82 -9.95 10.05 18.03
C GLY A 82 -10.84 8.82 17.87
N CYS A 83 -11.90 8.97 17.10
CA CYS A 83 -12.70 7.85 16.58
C CYS A 83 -11.85 7.04 15.60
N LYS A 84 -11.80 5.72 15.79
CA LYS A 84 -10.99 4.77 15.01
C LYS A 84 -11.65 4.45 13.67
N ASP A 85 -11.76 5.47 12.82
CA ASP A 85 -12.51 5.44 11.57
C ASP A 85 -11.61 5.35 10.32
N ALA A 86 -12.24 5.26 9.14
CA ALA A 86 -11.58 5.12 7.84
C ALA A 86 -10.52 6.21 7.53
N SER A 87 -10.58 7.37 8.18
CA SER A 87 -9.60 8.45 7.98
C SER A 87 -8.25 8.15 8.63
N ILE A 88 -8.25 7.28 9.64
CA ILE A 88 -7.03 6.87 10.35
C ILE A 88 -6.81 5.37 10.33
N ALA A 89 -7.73 4.56 9.82
CA ALA A 89 -7.58 3.11 9.76
C ALA A 89 -8.06 2.56 8.39
N ILE A 90 -7.13 2.04 7.60
CA ILE A 90 -7.41 1.66 6.21
C ILE A 90 -8.38 0.48 6.16
N GLY A 91 -9.50 0.68 5.46
CA GLY A 91 -10.56 -0.30 5.28
C GLY A 91 -11.61 -0.33 6.39
N PHE A 92 -11.52 0.55 7.40
CA PHE A 92 -12.51 0.71 8.47
C PHE A 92 -13.76 1.46 8.00
N ALA A 93 -14.81 1.46 8.84
CA ALA A 93 -16.01 2.24 8.61
C ALA A 93 -15.68 3.74 8.68
N ALA A 94 -16.33 4.56 7.85
CA ALA A 94 -16.20 6.00 7.94
C ALA A 94 -16.98 6.54 9.16
N ASN A 95 -16.52 7.65 9.70
CA ASN A 95 -17.16 8.32 10.84
C ASN A 95 -18.24 9.26 10.33
N GLU A 96 -19.37 8.68 9.94
CA GLU A 96 -20.62 9.40 9.78
C GLU A 96 -21.73 8.65 10.50
N SER A 97 -22.68 9.40 11.04
CA SER A 97 -23.92 8.93 11.66
C SER A 97 -24.87 8.21 10.68
N SER A 98 -24.43 7.95 9.44
CA SER A 98 -25.09 7.07 8.50
C SER A 98 -24.23 5.83 8.33
N GLU A 99 -24.77 4.66 8.66
CA GLU A 99 -24.08 3.36 8.68
C GLU A 99 -23.52 2.90 7.32
N TYR A 100 -23.59 3.74 6.26
CA TYR A 100 -23.32 3.39 4.87
C TYR A 100 -22.65 4.48 4.05
N ALA A 101 -21.82 5.35 4.65
CA ALA A 101 -21.00 6.28 3.86
C ALA A 101 -20.19 5.49 2.80
N THR A 102 -20.10 6.03 1.57
CA THR A 102 -19.62 5.28 0.38
C THR A 102 -18.15 4.84 0.46
N THR A 103 -17.39 5.41 1.39
CA THR A 103 -15.99 5.10 1.69
C THR A 103 -15.82 4.21 2.92
N SER A 104 -16.91 3.75 3.53
CA SER A 104 -16.87 2.77 4.62
C SER A 104 -16.41 1.41 4.11
N GLY A 105 -15.68 0.68 4.95
CA GLY A 105 -15.33 -0.72 4.73
C GLY A 105 -15.71 -1.59 5.93
N LEU A 106 -16.12 -2.83 5.65
CA LEU A 106 -16.37 -3.90 6.63
C LEU A 106 -17.19 -3.44 7.87
N VAL A 107 -18.30 -2.73 7.63
CA VAL A 107 -19.27 -2.32 8.66
C VAL A 107 -19.90 -3.57 9.29
N THR A 108 -19.98 -3.62 10.63
CA THR A 108 -20.51 -4.76 11.38
C THR A 108 -21.20 -4.31 12.66
N ASP A 109 -22.28 -5.00 13.05
CA ASP A 109 -22.96 -4.81 14.34
C ASP A 109 -22.18 -5.44 15.51
N LEU A 110 -21.12 -6.19 15.22
CA LEU A 110 -20.27 -6.78 16.24
C LEU A 110 -19.38 -5.70 16.86
N ILE A 111 -19.37 -5.63 18.19
CA ILE A 111 -18.43 -4.79 18.94
C ILE A 111 -17.04 -5.45 18.83
N ILE A 112 -16.22 -4.94 17.94
CA ILE A 112 -14.82 -5.35 17.79
C ILE A 112 -13.96 -4.31 18.50
N ASP A 113 -13.24 -4.73 19.54
CA ASP A 113 -12.26 -3.85 20.16
C ASP A 113 -11.07 -3.68 19.22
N VAL A 114 -10.80 -2.44 18.83
CA VAL A 114 -9.75 -2.07 17.88
C VAL A 114 -8.65 -1.41 18.69
N SER A 115 -7.48 -2.01 18.77
CA SER A 115 -6.33 -1.41 19.45
C SER A 115 -5.70 -0.30 18.60
N SER A 116 -4.89 0.57 19.22
CA SER A 116 -4.07 1.52 18.45
C SER A 116 -3.06 0.81 17.54
N ASP A 117 -2.61 -0.38 17.92
CA ASP A 117 -1.76 -1.23 17.10
C ASP A 117 -2.46 -1.69 15.81
N ASP A 118 -3.75 -2.04 15.88
CA ASP A 118 -4.54 -2.40 14.70
C ASP A 118 -4.63 -1.25 13.68
N ILE A 119 -4.59 -0.01 14.16
CA ILE A 119 -4.52 1.16 13.29
C ILE A 119 -3.19 1.17 12.54
N TYR A 120 -2.05 1.11 13.22
CA TYR A 120 -0.74 1.08 12.55
C TYR A 120 -0.63 -0.11 11.59
N TYR A 121 -1.09 -1.29 11.99
CA TYR A 121 -1.14 -2.45 11.12
C TYR A 121 -2.00 -2.21 9.87
N SER A 122 -3.13 -1.51 9.99
CA SER A 122 -3.98 -1.22 8.83
C SER A 122 -3.27 -0.37 7.79
N TRP A 123 -2.42 0.57 8.21
CA TRP A 123 -1.61 1.37 7.28
C TRP A 123 -0.51 0.54 6.62
N ILE A 124 0.24 -0.21 7.42
CA ILE A 124 1.30 -1.09 6.92
C ILE A 124 0.71 -2.08 5.89
N GLY A 125 -0.40 -2.72 6.24
CA GLY A 125 -1.12 -3.61 5.32
C GLY A 125 -1.71 -2.89 4.12
N GLY A 126 -2.19 -1.66 4.29
CA GLY A 126 -2.72 -0.80 3.23
C GLY A 126 -1.72 -0.52 2.12
N GLY A 127 -0.43 -0.45 2.43
CA GLY A 127 0.64 -0.31 1.44
C GLY A 127 0.99 -1.61 0.69
N LEU A 128 0.51 -2.77 1.14
CA LEU A 128 0.85 -4.10 0.61
C LEU A 128 -0.20 -4.64 -0.37
N GLY A 129 -1.19 -3.82 -0.75
CA GLY A 129 -2.19 -4.21 -1.74
C GLY A 129 -1.58 -4.42 -3.12
N ILE A 130 -1.99 -5.46 -3.84
CA ILE A 130 -1.47 -5.79 -5.17
C ILE A 130 -2.49 -5.36 -6.22
N GLY A 131 -2.21 -4.26 -6.91
CA GLY A 131 -3.10 -3.67 -7.92
C GLY A 131 -3.11 -4.46 -9.22
N VAL A 132 -4.31 -4.65 -9.77
CA VAL A 132 -4.57 -5.41 -11.00
C VAL A 132 -5.59 -4.70 -11.88
N ALA A 133 -5.64 -5.06 -13.17
CA ALA A 133 -6.52 -4.44 -14.15
C ALA A 133 -7.99 -4.44 -13.71
N GLY A 134 -8.71 -3.38 -14.09
CA GLY A 134 -10.10 -3.16 -13.65
C GLY A 134 -10.24 -2.33 -12.37
N GLY A 135 -9.15 -1.76 -11.86
CA GLY A 135 -9.16 -0.89 -10.68
C GLY A 135 -9.28 -1.65 -9.36
N TYR A 136 -8.92 -2.93 -9.36
CA TYR A 136 -8.94 -3.77 -8.17
C TYR A 136 -7.56 -3.92 -7.56
N SER A 137 -7.53 -4.32 -6.30
CA SER A 137 -6.35 -4.76 -5.58
C SER A 137 -6.64 -6.07 -4.87
N ILE A 138 -5.60 -6.85 -4.65
CA ILE A 138 -5.66 -8.14 -3.99
C ILE A 138 -4.76 -8.11 -2.75
N TYR A 139 -5.28 -8.55 -1.61
CA TYR A 139 -4.45 -8.91 -0.47
C TYR A 139 -4.25 -10.42 -0.41
N TYR A 140 -3.00 -10.85 -0.24
CA TYR A 140 -2.66 -12.21 0.18
C TYR A 140 -2.11 -12.18 1.59
N ASN A 141 -2.70 -12.96 2.49
CA ASN A 141 -2.21 -13.09 3.86
C ASN A 141 -1.07 -14.13 3.94
N ASP A 142 0.02 -13.88 3.22
CA ASP A 142 1.15 -14.81 3.04
C ASP A 142 2.47 -14.06 3.31
N GLY A 143 3.12 -14.36 4.44
CA GLY A 143 4.31 -13.64 4.91
C GLY A 143 5.43 -13.51 3.86
N PRO A 144 5.86 -14.61 3.21
CA PRO A 144 6.88 -14.54 2.17
C PRO A 144 6.48 -13.67 0.97
N LEU A 145 5.23 -13.71 0.50
CA LEU A 145 4.79 -12.85 -0.60
C LEU A 145 4.69 -11.37 -0.19
N LEU A 146 4.29 -11.10 1.06
CA LEU A 146 4.25 -9.74 1.62
C LEU A 146 5.68 -9.16 1.74
N LEU A 147 6.66 -9.98 2.10
CA LEU A 147 8.07 -9.57 2.13
C LEU A 147 8.60 -9.25 0.73
N ASP A 148 8.29 -10.07 -0.28
CA ASP A 148 8.66 -9.78 -1.67
C ASP A 148 8.04 -8.47 -2.16
N THR A 149 6.77 -8.22 -1.79
CA THR A 149 6.06 -6.97 -2.11
C THR A 149 6.77 -5.76 -1.49
N PHE A 150 7.17 -5.89 -0.21
CA PHE A 150 7.89 -4.86 0.52
C PHE A 150 9.25 -4.51 -0.10
N GLU A 151 10.01 -5.47 -0.66
CA GLU A 151 11.28 -5.14 -1.32
C GLU A 151 11.07 -4.17 -2.51
N GLY A 152 9.93 -4.28 -3.18
CA GLY A 152 9.53 -3.38 -4.27
C GLY A 152 9.33 -1.93 -3.80
N TRP A 153 8.99 -1.70 -2.53
CA TRP A 153 8.78 -0.34 -2.02
C TRP A 153 10.06 0.50 -2.13
N LYS A 154 11.21 -0.07 -1.78
CA LYS A 154 12.50 0.64 -1.85
C LYS A 154 12.83 1.03 -3.29
N VAL A 155 12.55 0.13 -4.24
CA VAL A 155 12.75 0.36 -5.67
C VAL A 155 11.86 1.50 -6.17
N TYR A 156 10.56 1.47 -5.85
CA TYR A 156 9.65 2.55 -6.24
C TYR A 156 10.01 3.89 -5.61
N ARG A 157 10.42 3.88 -4.33
CA ARG A 157 10.87 5.09 -3.63
C ARG A 157 12.02 5.76 -4.35
N LYS A 158 12.99 4.94 -4.81
CA LYS A 158 14.16 5.40 -5.56
C LYS A 158 13.74 6.14 -6.83
N TYR A 159 12.84 5.55 -7.63
CA TYR A 159 12.36 6.20 -8.85
C TYR A 159 11.57 7.48 -8.58
N LEU A 160 10.69 7.49 -7.56
CA LEU A 160 9.95 8.70 -7.22
C LEU A 160 10.86 9.84 -6.71
N ASN A 161 12.03 9.53 -6.17
CA ASN A 161 13.01 10.52 -5.70
C ASN A 161 14.04 10.90 -6.77
N ASP A 162 14.05 10.24 -7.93
CA ASP A 162 14.98 10.53 -9.00
C ASP A 162 14.62 11.88 -9.65
N THR A 163 15.59 12.80 -9.65
CA THR A 163 15.42 14.15 -10.22
C THR A 163 15.24 14.13 -11.74
N VAL A 164 15.68 13.09 -12.43
CA VAL A 164 15.42 12.93 -13.87
C VAL A 164 13.98 12.49 -14.12
N LEU A 165 13.34 11.86 -13.13
CA LEU A 165 11.94 11.40 -13.17
C LEU A 165 11.00 12.35 -12.42
N GLU A 166 11.23 13.67 -12.53
CA GLU A 166 10.39 14.69 -11.90
C GLU A 166 8.90 14.56 -12.28
N ARG A 167 8.59 14.09 -13.49
CA ARG A 167 7.22 13.87 -13.98
C ARG A 167 6.60 12.55 -13.55
N MET A 168 7.32 11.73 -12.79
CA MET A 168 6.79 10.48 -12.27
C MET A 168 5.67 10.72 -11.27
N ARG A 169 4.53 10.07 -11.52
CA ARG A 169 3.33 10.13 -10.70
C ARG A 169 3.52 9.34 -9.41
N GLY A 170 3.21 9.99 -8.29
CA GLY A 170 3.08 9.33 -6.97
C GLY A 170 1.73 8.64 -6.81
N ASN A 171 1.45 8.16 -5.60
CA ASN A 171 0.18 7.55 -5.19
C ASN A 171 -0.21 6.28 -5.98
N GLN A 172 0.75 5.55 -6.55
CA GLN A 172 0.51 4.33 -7.33
C GLN A 172 1.05 3.07 -6.65
N ILE A 173 1.21 3.05 -5.32
CA ILE A 173 1.85 1.91 -4.64
C ILE A 173 1.20 0.55 -4.96
N ASN A 174 -0.13 0.46 -5.01
CA ASN A 174 -0.78 -0.82 -5.31
C ASN A 174 -0.49 -1.26 -6.76
N THR A 175 -0.59 -0.33 -7.71
CA THR A 175 -0.25 -0.59 -9.11
C THR A 175 1.20 -1.03 -9.26
N TRP A 176 2.11 -0.36 -8.56
CA TRP A 176 3.52 -0.73 -8.47
C TRP A 176 3.70 -2.12 -7.89
N ASN A 177 3.06 -2.47 -6.77
CA ASN A 177 3.18 -3.80 -6.17
C ASN A 177 2.76 -4.91 -7.14
N GLY A 178 1.71 -4.69 -7.94
CA GLY A 178 1.27 -5.60 -9.00
C GLY A 178 2.35 -5.83 -10.05
N GLN A 179 2.89 -4.74 -10.60
CA GLN A 179 3.97 -4.83 -11.59
C GLN A 179 5.25 -5.42 -11.01
N TRP A 180 5.64 -4.97 -9.81
CA TRP A 180 6.83 -5.44 -9.11
C TRP A 180 6.81 -6.93 -8.89
N LEU A 181 5.73 -7.50 -8.32
CA LEU A 181 5.65 -8.94 -8.10
C LEU A 181 5.64 -9.72 -9.41
N THR A 182 4.94 -9.21 -10.42
CA THR A 182 4.88 -9.85 -11.75
C THR A 182 6.26 -9.90 -12.39
N PHE A 183 7.03 -8.82 -12.26
CA PHE A 183 8.40 -8.73 -12.74
C PHE A 183 9.36 -9.59 -11.90
N TYR A 184 9.38 -9.39 -10.58
CA TYR A 184 10.28 -10.02 -9.62
C TYR A 184 10.18 -11.55 -9.60
N LEU A 185 8.96 -12.08 -9.70
CA LEU A 185 8.70 -13.53 -9.77
C LEU A 185 8.67 -14.05 -11.22
N GLY A 186 8.80 -13.15 -12.20
CA GLY A 186 8.73 -13.44 -13.62
C GLY A 186 9.97 -14.16 -14.16
N LYS A 187 9.89 -14.62 -15.42
CA LYS A 187 11.03 -15.24 -16.14
C LYS A 187 12.17 -14.26 -16.40
N ASP A 188 11.83 -13.00 -16.58
CA ASP A 188 12.74 -11.98 -17.07
C ASP A 188 13.41 -11.19 -15.94
N TYR A 189 13.22 -11.61 -14.68
CA TYR A 189 13.86 -10.97 -13.55
C TYR A 189 15.38 -11.14 -13.61
N ASN A 190 16.08 -10.03 -13.49
CA ASN A 190 17.53 -9.97 -13.30
C ASN A 190 17.81 -8.84 -12.31
N GLU A 191 18.64 -9.09 -11.30
CA GLU A 191 18.98 -8.09 -10.27
C GLU A 191 19.59 -6.79 -10.84
N GLN A 192 20.19 -6.84 -12.03
CA GLN A 192 20.78 -5.71 -12.74
C GLN A 192 19.80 -5.07 -13.74
N PHE A 193 18.59 -4.72 -13.28
CA PHE A 193 17.63 -3.97 -14.08
C PHE A 193 17.76 -2.44 -13.87
N ASP A 194 17.38 -1.67 -14.87
CA ASP A 194 17.30 -0.20 -14.80
C ASP A 194 15.93 0.31 -15.28
N PHE A 195 15.72 1.63 -15.22
CA PHE A 195 14.45 2.24 -15.62
C PHE A 195 14.13 1.99 -17.11
N SER A 196 15.14 1.99 -17.98
CA SER A 196 14.98 1.74 -19.41
C SER A 196 14.48 0.33 -19.67
N PHE A 197 15.03 -0.66 -18.98
CA PHE A 197 14.59 -2.05 -19.05
C PHE A 197 13.15 -2.21 -18.57
N LEU A 198 12.78 -1.60 -17.44
CA LEU A 198 11.38 -1.65 -16.95
C LEU A 198 10.40 -0.98 -17.92
N THR A 199 10.82 0.09 -18.59
CA THR A 199 10.01 0.77 -19.63
C THR A 199 9.84 -0.11 -20.87
N GLN A 200 10.90 -0.81 -21.31
CA GLN A 200 10.81 -1.79 -22.41
C GLN A 200 9.89 -2.97 -22.08
N LYS A 201 9.78 -3.34 -20.79
CA LYS A 201 8.84 -4.34 -20.27
C LYS A 201 7.43 -3.78 -20.05
N GLU A 202 7.15 -2.56 -20.49
CA GLU A 202 5.85 -1.88 -20.36
C GLU A 202 5.37 -1.75 -18.90
N ILE A 203 6.28 -1.78 -17.92
CA ILE A 203 5.95 -1.54 -16.50
C ILE A 203 5.64 -0.06 -16.29
N PHE A 204 6.36 0.81 -16.98
CA PHE A 204 6.12 2.25 -17.00
C PHE A 204 5.55 2.68 -18.35
N HIS A 205 4.50 3.48 -18.31
CA HIS A 205 4.14 4.37 -19.40
C HIS A 205 4.90 5.68 -19.24
N SER A 206 5.59 6.13 -20.29
CA SER A 206 6.35 7.36 -20.29
C SER A 206 6.04 8.15 -21.55
N ASP A 207 5.53 9.36 -21.37
CA ASP A 207 5.37 10.33 -22.45
C ASP A 207 6.06 11.67 -22.12
N ALA A 208 5.86 12.68 -22.96
CA ALA A 208 6.48 13.99 -22.78
C ALA A 208 5.94 14.79 -21.59
N GLN A 209 4.92 14.32 -20.87
CA GLN A 209 4.25 15.05 -19.78
C GLN A 209 4.20 14.24 -18.48
N LEU A 210 4.19 12.92 -18.55
CA LEU A 210 3.90 12.03 -17.43
C LEU A 210 4.71 10.74 -17.53
N VAL A 211 5.18 10.28 -16.36
CA VAL A 211 5.63 8.89 -16.19
C VAL A 211 4.73 8.25 -15.15
N GLU A 212 4.08 7.13 -15.49
CA GLU A 212 3.21 6.41 -14.58
C GLU A 212 3.37 4.90 -14.68
N VAL A 213 3.01 4.19 -13.62
CA VAL A 213 3.06 2.73 -13.59
C VAL A 213 1.84 2.19 -14.34
N ASN A 214 2.06 1.31 -15.31
CA ASN A 214 0.99 0.58 -15.98
C ASN A 214 0.36 -0.45 -15.04
N THR A 215 -0.95 -0.67 -15.16
CA THR A 215 -1.61 -1.70 -14.35
C THR A 215 -1.41 -3.07 -14.98
N VAL A 216 -0.99 -4.05 -14.17
CA VAL A 216 -0.78 -5.42 -14.65
C VAL A 216 -2.09 -6.17 -14.87
N SER A 217 -2.09 -7.08 -15.84
CA SER A 217 -3.20 -8.00 -16.06
C SER A 217 -3.27 -9.09 -14.97
N TRP A 218 -4.46 -9.65 -14.76
CA TRP A 218 -4.66 -10.71 -13.76
C TRP A 218 -3.85 -11.97 -14.09
N ASN A 219 -3.84 -12.37 -15.36
CA ASN A 219 -3.17 -13.57 -15.85
C ASN A 219 -1.65 -13.49 -15.68
N GLU A 220 -1.02 -12.35 -16.03
CA GLU A 220 0.43 -12.21 -15.88
C GLU A 220 0.86 -12.30 -14.41
N LEU A 221 0.14 -11.61 -13.52
CA LEU A 221 0.40 -11.68 -12.09
C LEU A 221 0.30 -13.12 -11.58
N PHE A 222 -0.76 -13.84 -11.95
CA PHE A 222 -0.99 -15.21 -11.48
C PHE A 222 0.06 -16.19 -12.02
N PHE A 223 0.45 -16.07 -13.29
CA PHE A 223 1.52 -16.88 -13.86
C PHE A 223 2.89 -16.60 -13.23
N SER A 224 3.15 -15.38 -12.77
CA SER A 224 4.38 -15.07 -12.04
C SER A 224 4.35 -15.61 -10.61
N ILE A 225 3.22 -15.49 -9.90
CA ILE A 225 3.08 -16.03 -8.54
C ILE A 225 3.16 -17.57 -8.54
N SER A 226 2.64 -18.24 -9.56
CA SER A 226 2.72 -19.71 -9.64
C SER A 226 4.11 -20.29 -9.76
N ARG A 227 5.08 -19.47 -10.18
CA ARG A 227 6.49 -19.89 -10.22
C ARG A 227 7.06 -20.02 -8.81
N LYS A 228 6.53 -19.25 -7.85
CA LYS A 228 6.87 -19.34 -6.42
C LYS A 228 6.04 -20.40 -5.70
N TYR A 229 4.77 -20.55 -6.07
CA TYR A 229 3.82 -21.46 -5.43
C TYR A 229 3.21 -22.47 -6.41
N PRO A 230 4.00 -23.37 -7.02
CA PRO A 230 3.48 -24.32 -8.00
C PRO A 230 2.50 -25.30 -7.34
N ASP A 231 1.36 -25.51 -8.00
CA ASP A 231 0.28 -26.44 -7.61
C ASP A 231 -0.31 -26.15 -6.23
N GLN A 232 -0.21 -24.89 -5.77
CA GLN A 232 -0.71 -24.47 -4.47
C GLN A 232 -1.87 -23.51 -4.62
N SER A 233 -2.80 -23.56 -3.66
CA SER A 233 -3.85 -22.55 -3.54
C SER A 233 -3.49 -21.52 -2.48
N ARG A 234 -3.83 -20.26 -2.77
CA ARG A 234 -3.85 -19.18 -1.77
C ARG A 234 -5.15 -18.40 -1.90
N THR A 235 -5.67 -17.98 -0.76
CA THR A 235 -6.87 -17.14 -0.73
C THR A 235 -6.48 -15.67 -0.88
N GLY A 236 -6.94 -15.04 -1.96
CA GLY A 236 -6.82 -13.61 -2.18
C GLY A 236 -8.09 -12.88 -1.76
N TYR A 237 -7.97 -11.77 -1.04
CA TYR A 237 -9.09 -10.85 -0.80
C TYR A 237 -9.07 -9.74 -1.85
N VAL A 238 -10.12 -9.68 -2.66
CA VAL A 238 -10.22 -8.75 -3.80
C VAL A 238 -11.11 -7.56 -3.44
N TYR A 239 -10.58 -6.36 -3.63
CA TYR A 239 -11.22 -5.12 -3.24
C TYR A 239 -10.82 -3.95 -4.14
N SER A 240 -11.49 -2.81 -4.01
CA SER A 240 -11.14 -1.53 -4.61
C SER A 240 -11.45 -0.44 -3.61
N LEU A 241 -10.45 0.34 -3.20
CA LEU A 241 -10.64 1.54 -2.38
C LEU A 241 -10.52 2.77 -3.27
N GLY A 242 -11.48 3.68 -3.18
CA GLY A 242 -11.55 4.87 -4.02
C GLY A 242 -12.64 5.82 -3.54
N GLN A 243 -13.34 6.47 -4.46
CA GLN A 243 -14.52 7.29 -4.12
C GLN A 243 -15.69 6.42 -3.60
N THR A 244 -15.81 5.21 -4.13
CA THR A 244 -16.73 4.18 -3.67
C THR A 244 -15.96 2.90 -3.45
N ASN A 245 -15.97 2.41 -2.22
CA ASN A 245 -15.32 1.14 -1.91
C ASN A 245 -16.11 -0.02 -2.52
N LYS A 246 -15.40 -0.97 -3.14
CA LYS A 246 -15.97 -2.22 -3.64
C LYS A 246 -15.22 -3.38 -3.02
N THR A 247 -15.95 -4.41 -2.63
CA THR A 247 -15.39 -5.67 -2.14
C THR A 247 -15.99 -6.78 -2.97
N LEU A 248 -15.13 -7.59 -3.60
CA LEU A 248 -15.55 -8.82 -4.28
C LEU A 248 -15.45 -10.03 -3.34
N GLY A 249 -14.61 -9.93 -2.30
CA GLY A 249 -14.52 -10.92 -1.24
C GLY A 249 -13.28 -11.80 -1.37
N PHE A 250 -13.35 -13.00 -0.78
CA PHE A 250 -12.24 -13.95 -0.75
C PHE A 250 -12.37 -14.97 -1.88
N TYR A 251 -11.32 -15.12 -2.66
CA TYR A 251 -11.23 -16.07 -3.76
C TYR A 251 -10.08 -17.05 -3.51
N PRO A 252 -10.31 -18.36 -3.53
CA PRO A 252 -9.23 -19.33 -3.65
C PRO A 252 -8.65 -19.22 -5.06
N ILE A 253 -7.36 -18.92 -5.17
CA ILE A 253 -6.65 -18.84 -6.44
C ILE A 253 -5.69 -20.02 -6.47
N LEU A 254 -5.80 -20.84 -7.51
CA LEU A 254 -4.89 -21.94 -7.78
C LEU A 254 -3.78 -21.42 -8.68
N PHE A 255 -2.54 -21.74 -8.31
CA PHE A 255 -1.34 -21.32 -9.00
C PHE A 255 -0.65 -22.51 -9.67
#